data_AF-A0A378MZX2-F1
#
_entry.id   AF-A0A378MZX2-F1
#
_cell.length_a   1.000
_cell.length_b   1.000
_cell.length_c   1.000
_cell.angle_alpha   90.00
_cell.angle_beta   90.00
_cell.angle_gamma   90.00
#
_symmetry.space_group_name_H-M   'P 1'
#
loop_
_entity.id
_entity.type
_entity.pdbx_description
1 polymer ?
#
loop_
_entity_poly.entity_id
_entity_poly.type
_entity_poly.pdbx_seq_one_letter_code
_entity_poly.pdbx_strand_id
1 'polypeptide(L)'
;MAETSFRWSETAEYAEVQKLLDEAAKNPAASKEAWAKAINIIAEQVPLYPIIHRKLPTAWNDKALTGFQPLPTTGMSFIVLVVLNSRNG
;
A
#
# COMPACT_ATOMS: atom_id res chain seq x y z
N MET A 1 10.20 11.22 -21.54
CA MET A 1 9.76 10.91 -20.17
C MET A 1 8.54 11.72 -19.73
N ALA A 2 8.33 12.97 -20.17
CA ALA A 2 7.12 13.73 -19.80
C ALA A 2 5.84 13.31 -20.58
N GLU A 3 5.98 12.82 -21.82
CA GLU A 3 4.81 12.45 -22.65
C GLU A 3 4.11 11.16 -22.23
N THR A 4 4.79 10.20 -21.60
CA THR A 4 4.19 8.93 -21.19
C THR A 4 3.40 9.02 -19.88
N SER A 5 3.63 10.06 -19.05
CA SER A 5 2.95 10.22 -17.75
C SER A 5 1.68 11.09 -17.84
N PHE A 6 1.63 12.05 -18.76
CA PHE A 6 0.48 12.93 -18.94
C PHE A 6 -0.58 12.21 -19.78
N ARG A 7 -1.81 12.08 -19.25
CA ARG A 7 -2.93 11.35 -19.89
C ARG A 7 -2.67 9.86 -20.17
N TRP A 8 -1.92 9.19 -19.29
CA TRP A 8 -1.66 7.76 -19.41
C TRP A 8 -2.93 6.90 -19.58
N SER A 9 -4.08 7.36 -19.06
CA SER A 9 -5.39 6.72 -19.23
C SER A 9 -5.87 6.59 -20.68
N GLU A 10 -5.31 7.34 -21.63
CA GLU A 10 -5.64 7.28 -23.06
C GLU A 10 -4.76 6.28 -23.83
N THR A 11 -3.78 5.65 -23.18
CA THR A 11 -2.81 4.74 -23.80
C THR A 11 -3.31 3.30 -23.91
N ALA A 12 -2.74 2.53 -24.84
CA ALA A 12 -3.08 1.11 -25.00
C ALA A 12 -2.58 0.28 -23.81
N GLU A 13 -1.43 0.65 -23.25
CA GLU A 13 -0.80 0.04 -22.09
C GLU A 13 -1.69 0.18 -20.84
N TYR A 14 -2.34 1.34 -20.66
CA TYR A 14 -3.33 1.52 -19.60
C TYR A 14 -4.51 0.56 -19.76
N ALA A 15 -5.05 0.41 -20.98
CA ALA A 15 -6.16 -0.52 -21.23
C ALA A 15 -5.76 -1.98 -20.97
N GLU A 16 -4.51 -2.36 -21.27
CA GLU A 16 -3.97 -3.68 -20.95
C GLU A 16 -3.82 -3.90 -19.44
N VAL A 17 -3.28 -2.91 -18.71
CA VAL A 17 -3.19 -2.95 -17.25
C VAL A 17 -4.58 -3.12 -16.62
N GLN A 18 -5.60 -2.39 -17.08
CA GLN A 18 -6.97 -2.54 -16.55
C GLN A 18 -7.52 -3.96 -16.74
N LYS A 19 -7.29 -4.58 -17.92
CA LYS A 19 -7.72 -5.97 -18.17
C LYS A 19 -7.04 -6.96 -17.21
N LEU A 20 -5.73 -6.81 -17.00
CA LEU A 20 -4.96 -7.66 -16.09
C LEU A 20 -5.40 -7.48 -14.63
N LEU A 21 -5.70 -6.26 -14.20
CA LEU A 21 -6.21 -5.98 -12.86
C LEU A 21 -7.60 -6.58 -12.65
N ASP A 22 -8.49 -6.47 -13.64
CA ASP A 22 -9.82 -7.08 -13.61
C ASP A 22 -9.76 -8.62 -13.57
N GLU A 23 -8.88 -9.23 -14.37
CA GLU A 23 -8.64 -10.67 -14.36
C GLU A 23 -8.15 -11.13 -12.99
N ALA A 24 -7.17 -10.43 -12.42
CA ALA A 24 -6.60 -10.77 -11.12
C ALA A 24 -7.63 -10.65 -9.98
N ALA A 25 -8.51 -9.65 -10.04
CA ALA A 25 -9.58 -9.47 -9.06
C ALA A 25 -10.65 -10.57 -9.13
N LYS A 26 -10.94 -11.09 -10.33
CA LYS A 26 -11.97 -12.11 -10.56
C LYS A 26 -11.46 -13.54 -10.39
N ASN A 27 -10.17 -13.79 -10.57
CA ASN A 27 -9.58 -15.13 -10.44
C ASN A 27 -8.45 -15.16 -9.39
N PRO A 28 -8.78 -15.42 -8.11
CA PRO A 28 -7.79 -15.44 -7.04
C PRO A 28 -6.65 -16.44 -7.25
N ALA A 29 -6.91 -17.58 -7.91
CA ALA A 29 -5.91 -18.63 -8.12
C ALA A 29 -4.82 -18.21 -9.12
N ALA A 30 -5.16 -17.42 -10.14
CA ALA A 30 -4.23 -16.92 -11.16
C ALA A 30 -3.78 -15.46 -10.93
N SER A 31 -4.33 -14.80 -9.91
CA SER A 31 -4.13 -13.38 -9.62
C SER A 31 -2.66 -12.93 -9.55
N LYS A 32 -1.79 -13.77 -8.98
CA LYS A 32 -0.35 -13.47 -8.87
C LYS A 32 0.33 -13.23 -10.21
N GLU A 33 0.00 -14.03 -11.22
CA GLU A 33 0.63 -13.90 -12.55
C GLU A 33 0.10 -12.64 -13.25
N ALA A 34 -1.20 -12.41 -13.20
CA ALA A 34 -1.83 -11.22 -13.78
C ALA A 34 -1.32 -9.92 -13.10
N TRP A 35 -1.19 -9.90 -11.77
CA TRP A 35 -0.58 -8.77 -11.06
C TRP A 35 0.89 -8.55 -11.44
N ALA A 36 1.68 -9.62 -11.58
CA ALA A 36 3.08 -9.50 -11.97
C ALA A 36 3.22 -8.86 -13.37
N LYS A 37 2.40 -9.29 -14.33
CA LYS A 37 2.37 -8.70 -15.68
C LYS A 37 1.98 -7.22 -15.64
N ALA A 38 0.93 -6.86 -14.89
CA ALA A 38 0.51 -5.46 -14.74
C ALA A 38 1.60 -4.58 -14.10
N ILE A 39 2.25 -5.07 -13.04
CA ILE A 39 3.34 -4.36 -12.36
C ILE A 39 4.54 -4.16 -13.30
N ASN A 40 4.87 -5.16 -14.13
CA ASN A 40 5.96 -5.03 -15.10
C ASN A 40 5.70 -3.93 -16.13
N ILE A 41 4.46 -3.84 -16.65
CA ILE A 41 4.07 -2.76 -17.58
C ILE A 41 4.21 -1.39 -16.89
N ILE A 42 3.73 -1.26 -15.64
CA ILE A 42 3.83 0.00 -14.87
C ILE A 42 5.31 0.36 -14.60
N ALA A 43 6.15 -0.63 -14.31
CA ALA A 43 7.58 -0.43 -14.06
C ALA A 43 8.37 -0.05 -15.32
N GLU A 44 7.94 -0.51 -16.50
CA GLU A 44 8.56 -0.14 -17.78
C GLU A 44 8.12 1.26 -18.22
N GLN A 45 6.82 1.55 -18.12
CA GLN A 45 6.23 2.81 -18.59
C GLN A 45 6.44 3.98 -17.61
N VAL A 46 6.68 3.68 -16.32
CA VAL A 46 6.90 4.64 -15.22
C VAL A 46 5.96 5.86 -15.22
N PRO A 47 4.62 5.69 -15.40
CA PRO A 47 3.70 6.82 -15.34
C PRO A 47 3.63 7.42 -13.93
N LEU A 48 3.69 6.55 -12.90
CA LEU A 48 3.85 6.88 -11.50
C LEU A 48 4.53 5.68 -10.82
N TYR A 49 5.74 5.87 -10.29
CA TYR A 49 6.52 4.78 -9.72
C TYR A 49 7.32 5.22 -8.49
N PRO A 50 7.36 4.42 -7.41
CA PRO A 50 8.09 4.77 -6.20
C PRO A 50 9.61 4.78 -6.43
N ILE A 51 10.27 5.86 -6.01
CA ILE A 51 11.75 5.92 -5.98
C ILE A 51 12.27 5.21 -4.72
N ILE A 52 11.57 5.37 -3.60
CA ILE A 52 11.91 4.73 -2.32
C ILE A 52 10.66 4.24 -1.59
N HIS A 53 10.81 3.13 -0.87
CA HIS A 53 9.90 2.72 0.19
C HIS A 53 10.60 2.93 1.53
N ARG A 54 9.94 3.61 2.48
CA ARG A 54 10.55 3.95 3.78
C ARG A 54 10.04 3.05 4.91
N LYS A 55 10.90 2.79 5.89
CA LYS A 55 10.47 2.25 7.19
C LYS A 55 9.63 3.30 7.92
N LEU A 56 8.58 2.86 8.61
CA LEU A 56 7.72 3.71 9.43
C LEU A 56 7.99 3.43 10.91
N PRO A 57 8.92 4.16 11.55
CA PRO A 57 9.16 4.02 12.98
C PRO A 57 8.00 4.64 13.78
N THR A 58 7.50 3.90 14.76
CA THR A 58 6.42 4.33 15.66
C THR A 58 6.88 4.13 17.10
N ALA A 59 6.76 5.16 17.94
CA ALA A 59 7.10 5.12 19.35
C ALA A 59 5.84 5.27 20.22
N TRP A 60 5.79 4.59 21.36
CA TRP A 60 4.71 4.69 22.35
C TRP A 60 5.25 4.43 23.77
N ASN A 61 4.48 4.83 24.79
CA ASN A 61 4.77 4.52 26.18
C ASN A 61 4.09 3.20 26.58
N ASP A 62 4.88 2.14 26.74
CA ASP A 62 4.42 0.80 27.11
C ASP A 62 3.83 0.72 28.53
N LYS A 63 4.17 1.66 29.41
CA LYS A 63 3.59 1.77 30.77
C LYS A 63 2.21 2.43 30.77
N ALA A 64 1.88 3.19 29.73
CA ALA A 64 0.60 3.90 29.64
C ALA A 64 -0.40 3.16 28.74
N LEU A 65 0.10 2.46 27.71
CA LEU A 65 -0.71 1.84 26.66
C LEU A 65 -0.45 0.34 26.59
N THR A 66 -1.34 -0.45 27.20
CA THR A 66 -1.27 -1.92 27.09
C THR A 66 -1.92 -2.38 25.79
N GLY A 67 -1.17 -3.09 24.96
CA GLY A 67 -1.65 -3.64 23.69
C GLY A 67 -1.41 -2.76 22.47
N PHE A 68 -0.65 -1.66 22.58
CA PHE A 68 -0.29 -0.85 21.42
C PHE A 68 0.64 -1.65 20.49
N GLN A 69 0.39 -1.56 19.19
CA GLN A 69 1.26 -2.15 18.16
C GLN A 69 1.52 -1.12 17.05
N PRO A 70 2.74 -1.08 16.49
CA PRO A 70 3.05 -0.22 15.36
C PRO A 70 2.26 -0.67 14.13
N LEU A 71 1.79 0.29 13.33
CA LEU A 71 1.15 -0.01 12.05
C LEU A 71 2.19 -0.04 10.92
N PRO A 72 2.09 -0.99 9.97
CA PRO A 72 2.93 -1.00 8.76
C PRO A 72 2.49 0.06 7.73
N THR A 73 1.43 0.82 8.03
CA THR A 73 0.88 1.91 7.24
C THR A 73 0.87 3.21 8.05
N THR A 74 0.68 4.34 7.38
CA THR A 74 0.54 5.63 8.06
C THR A 74 -0.72 5.66 8.94
N GLY A 75 -0.62 6.18 10.16
CA GLY A 75 -1.72 6.31 11.11
C GLY A 75 -1.41 5.65 12.45
N MET A 76 -2.40 5.61 13.35
CA MET A 76 -2.33 4.94 14.64
C MET A 76 -3.65 4.21 14.91
N SER A 77 -3.59 3.02 15.53
CA SER A 77 -4.78 2.24 15.90
C SER A 77 -4.90 2.14 17.41
N PHE A 78 -6.09 2.43 17.93
CA PHE A 78 -6.41 2.35 19.37
C PHE A 78 -7.51 1.33 19.72
N ILE A 79 -7.91 0.48 18.76
CA ILE A 79 -9.12 -0.35 18.85
C ILE A 79 -9.06 -1.42 19.97
N VAL A 80 -7.87 -1.88 20.36
CA VAL A 80 -7.68 -2.95 21.37
C VAL A 80 -6.86 -2.46 22.57
N LEU A 81 -6.73 -1.14 22.73
CA LEU A 81 -5.90 -0.55 23.79
C LEU A 81 -6.63 -0.46 25.12
N VAL A 82 -5.91 -0.81 26.18
CA VAL A 82 -6.29 -0.47 27.56
C VAL A 82 -5.39 0.67 28.03
N VAL A 83 -6.02 1.78 28.42
CA VAL A 83 -5.33 2.91 29.05
C VAL A 83 -5.10 2.57 30.51
N LEU A 84 -3.84 2.46 30.91
CA LEU A 84 -3.48 2.28 32.32
C LEU A 84 -3.50 3.66 32.99
N ASN A 85 -4.62 4.02 33.62
CA ASN A 85 -4.65 5.18 34.49
C ASN A 85 -3.83 4.88 35.74
N SER A 86 -2.78 5.67 35.99
CA SER A 86 -2.12 5.74 37.28
C SER A 86 -3.08 6.36 38.30
N ARG A 87 -3.99 5.56 38.86
CA ARG A 87 -4.55 5.86 40.17
C ARG A 87 -3.48 5.51 41.20
N ASN A 88 -2.67 6.50 41.56
CA ASN A 88 -1.94 6.58 42.84
C ASN A 88 -1.30 7.97 42.93
N GLY A 89 -1.76 8.77 43.91
CA GLY A 89 -1.32 10.13 44.21
C GLY A 89 -2.50 11.06 44.44
#